data_AF-A0A5A4CYL6-F1
#
_entry.id   AF-A0A5A4CYL6-F1
#
_cell.length_a   1.000
_cell.length_b   1.000
_cell.length_c   1.000
_cell.angle_alpha   90.00
_cell.angle_beta   90.00
_cell.angle_gamma   90.00
#
_symmetry.space_group_name_H-M   'P 1'
#
loop_
_entity.id
_entity.type
_entity.pdbx_description
1 polymer ?
#
loop_
_entity_poly.entity_id
_entity_poly.type
_entity_poly.pdbx_seq_one_letter_code
_entity_poly.pdbx_strand_id
1 'polypeptide(L)'
;AHKAKVRHQCFFLILCFHLVCAGVPGPCKHSVTQDHLLNLKRLIKNQLQNGCSITYTFTERQNLSVVCYVKAAFPHILELLNTQFSYAKDSDNYRYTNSLKNLIYNIYSQRCIPPINEEIEDSPTKFIRIHMTLPRAALEKAEEVIRMYMGLMTQSDKPVDWNCEE
;
A
#
# COMPACT_ATOMS: atom_id res chain seq x y z
N ALA A 1 36.21 -34.14 25.70
CA ALA A 1 36.42 -32.96 24.82
C ALA A 1 35.23 -32.61 23.89
N HIS A 2 33.98 -33.05 24.18
CA HIS A 2 32.85 -32.90 23.23
C HIS A 2 31.88 -31.74 23.53
N LYS A 3 31.94 -31.10 24.72
CA LYS A 3 31.01 -30.04 25.14
C LYS A 3 31.30 -28.66 24.49
N ALA A 4 32.53 -28.40 24.06
CA ALA A 4 32.91 -27.10 23.47
C ALA A 4 32.42 -26.93 22.02
N LYS A 5 32.35 -28.02 21.25
CA LYS A 5 32.01 -28.01 19.81
C LYS A 5 30.53 -27.72 19.54
N VAL A 6 29.63 -28.21 20.40
CA VAL A 6 28.17 -27.97 20.31
C VAL A 6 27.82 -26.51 20.63
N ARG A 7 28.48 -25.91 21.63
CA ARG A 7 28.24 -24.52 22.02
C ARG A 7 28.62 -23.55 20.89
N HIS A 8 29.76 -23.77 20.22
CA HIS A 8 30.17 -22.97 19.06
C HIS A 8 29.18 -23.11 17.89
N GLN A 9 28.71 -24.31 17.56
CA GLN A 9 27.73 -24.51 16.49
C GLN A 9 26.39 -23.81 16.75
N CYS A 10 25.89 -23.81 18.00
CA CYS A 10 24.69 -23.07 18.35
C CYS A 10 24.89 -21.54 18.26
N PHE A 11 26.06 -21.03 18.64
CA PHE A 11 26.38 -19.60 18.46
C PHE A 11 26.43 -19.19 16.99
N PHE A 12 27.01 -20.02 16.12
CA PHE A 12 27.01 -19.77 14.66
C PHE A 12 25.59 -19.77 14.09
N LEU A 13 24.72 -20.69 14.50
CA LEU A 13 23.32 -20.71 14.08
C LEU A 13 22.55 -19.46 14.52
N ILE A 14 22.76 -18.99 15.75
CA ILE A 14 22.15 -17.77 16.29
C ILE A 14 22.65 -16.52 15.53
N LEU A 15 23.96 -16.42 15.27
CA LEU A 15 24.56 -15.35 14.46
C LEU A 15 24.05 -15.35 13.00
N CYS A 16 23.85 -16.52 12.41
CA CYS A 16 23.27 -16.64 11.06
C CYS A 16 21.78 -16.25 11.02
N PHE A 17 21.02 -16.51 12.08
CA PHE A 17 19.62 -16.08 12.18
C PHE A 17 19.48 -14.56 12.36
N HIS A 18 20.40 -13.92 13.08
CA HIS A 18 20.41 -12.46 13.23
C HIS A 18 20.88 -11.72 11.96
N LEU A 19 21.56 -12.39 11.04
CA LEU A 19 21.96 -11.80 9.75
C LEU A 19 20.81 -11.75 8.73
N VAL A 20 19.72 -12.48 8.97
CA VAL A 20 18.55 -12.48 8.09
C VAL A 20 17.52 -11.51 8.68
N CYS A 21 17.34 -10.38 7.99
CA CYS A 21 16.30 -9.35 8.16
C CYS A 21 16.80 -8.00 8.69
N ALA A 22 17.56 -7.29 7.86
CA ALA A 22 17.68 -5.84 7.93
C ALA A 22 16.84 -5.10 6.86
N GLY A 23 16.00 -5.81 6.10
CA GLY A 23 15.22 -5.25 4.99
C GLY A 23 13.71 -5.28 5.21
N VAL A 24 12.95 -4.91 4.18
CA VAL A 24 11.48 -4.98 4.19
C VAL A 24 11.01 -6.42 4.49
N PRO A 25 10.06 -6.62 5.44
CA PRO A 25 9.55 -7.95 5.75
C PRO A 25 8.99 -8.66 4.51
N GLY A 26 9.23 -9.97 4.38
CA GLY A 26 8.76 -10.78 3.25
C GLY A 26 7.28 -10.58 2.89
N PRO A 27 6.34 -10.61 3.86
CA PRO A 27 4.92 -10.34 3.60
C PRO A 27 4.66 -8.97 2.96
N CYS A 28 5.45 -7.95 3.30
CA CYS A 28 5.34 -6.60 2.76
C CYS A 28 6.03 -6.46 1.40
N LYS A 29 7.18 -7.12 1.21
CA LYS A 29 7.91 -7.16 -0.06
C LYS A 29 7.08 -7.82 -1.17
N HIS A 30 6.21 -8.76 -0.82
CA HIS A 30 5.39 -9.53 -1.74
C HIS A 30 3.88 -9.22 -1.64
N SER A 31 3.50 -8.14 -0.95
CA SER A 31 2.09 -7.78 -0.72
C SER A 31 1.38 -7.40 -2.03
N VAL A 32 2.01 -6.54 -2.86
CA VAL A 32 1.51 -6.18 -4.19
C VAL A 32 2.05 -7.13 -5.24
N THR A 33 1.15 -7.77 -5.98
CA THR A 33 1.48 -8.67 -7.09
C THR A 33 1.13 -8.03 -8.43
N GLN A 34 1.63 -8.61 -9.52
CA GLN A 34 1.23 -8.20 -10.87
C GLN A 34 -0.27 -8.42 -11.13
N ASP A 35 -0.90 -9.41 -10.49
CA ASP A 35 -2.34 -9.63 -10.62
C ASP A 35 -3.14 -8.46 -10.04
N HIS A 36 -2.73 -7.91 -8.88
CA HIS A 36 -3.37 -6.72 -8.32
C HIS A 36 -3.30 -5.53 -9.28
N LEU A 37 -2.13 -5.29 -9.89
CA LEU A 37 -1.95 -4.22 -10.88
C LEU A 37 -2.77 -4.47 -12.15
N LEU A 38 -2.90 -5.72 -12.58
CA LEU A 38 -3.72 -6.09 -13.73
C LEU A 38 -5.21 -5.87 -13.45
N ASN A 39 -5.69 -6.25 -12.25
CA ASN A 39 -7.08 -6.01 -11.82
C ASN A 39 -7.40 -4.50 -11.82
N LEU A 40 -6.47 -3.66 -11.37
CA LEU A 40 -6.62 -2.22 -11.41
C LEU A 40 -6.66 -1.67 -12.84
N LYS A 41 -5.76 -2.12 -13.73
CA LYS A 41 -5.80 -1.76 -15.16
C LYS A 41 -7.10 -2.16 -15.84
N ARG A 42 -7.64 -3.33 -15.50
CA ARG A 42 -8.95 -3.79 -16.00
C ARG A 42 -10.06 -2.87 -15.52
N LEU A 43 -10.08 -2.50 -14.24
CA LEU A 43 -11.04 -1.52 -13.70
C LEU A 43 -10.94 -0.17 -14.44
N ILE A 44 -9.74 0.36 -14.65
CA ILE A 44 -9.51 1.63 -15.39
C ILE A 44 -10.07 1.52 -16.81
N LYS A 45 -9.73 0.44 -17.53
CA LYS A 45 -10.16 0.23 -18.92
C LYS A 45 -11.67 0.05 -19.04
N ASN A 46 -12.31 -0.53 -18.02
CA ASN A 46 -13.74 -0.79 -18.01
C ASN A 46 -14.58 0.46 -17.69
N GLN A 47 -13.96 1.59 -17.33
CA GLN A 47 -14.69 2.83 -17.14
C GLN A 47 -15.13 3.45 -18.47
N LEU A 48 -16.32 4.06 -18.46
CA LEU A 48 -16.79 4.87 -19.58
C LEU A 48 -15.83 6.04 -19.82
N GLN A 49 -15.48 6.28 -21.08
CA GLN A 49 -14.60 7.40 -21.45
C GLN A 49 -15.30 8.76 -21.24
N ASN A 50 -16.61 8.82 -21.47
CA ASN A 50 -17.43 10.03 -21.37
C ASN A 50 -18.58 9.80 -20.38
N GLY A 51 -18.24 9.59 -19.10
CA GLY A 51 -19.21 9.38 -18.02
C GLY A 51 -19.43 10.63 -17.15
N CYS A 52 -20.26 10.46 -16.11
CA CYS A 52 -20.37 11.46 -15.05
C CYS A 52 -19.11 11.49 -14.18
N SER A 53 -18.78 12.65 -13.62
CA SER A 53 -17.76 12.76 -12.60
C SER A 53 -18.24 12.19 -11.26
N ILE A 54 -17.30 11.68 -10.48
CA ILE A 54 -17.49 11.28 -9.08
C ILE A 54 -16.81 12.29 -8.16
N THR A 55 -17.38 12.45 -6.97
CA THR A 55 -16.80 13.28 -5.91
C THR A 55 -16.16 12.38 -4.86
N TYR A 56 -14.88 12.61 -4.56
CA TYR A 56 -14.14 11.83 -3.58
C TYR A 56 -13.05 12.65 -2.92
N THR A 57 -12.68 12.24 -1.71
CA THR A 57 -11.57 12.80 -0.95
C THR A 57 -10.30 12.03 -1.28
N PHE A 58 -9.18 12.73 -1.50
CA PHE A 58 -7.89 12.10 -1.73
C PHE A 58 -6.75 12.98 -1.23
N THR A 59 -5.63 12.37 -0.84
CA THR A 59 -4.40 13.11 -0.51
C THR A 59 -3.73 13.58 -1.78
N GLU A 60 -3.35 14.85 -1.85
CA GLU A 60 -2.48 15.38 -2.90
C GLU A 60 -1.01 15.24 -2.51
N ARG A 61 -0.17 14.89 -3.49
CA ARG A 61 1.25 14.65 -3.22
C ARG A 61 1.97 15.91 -2.77
N GLN A 62 1.80 17.02 -3.51
CA GLN A 62 2.45 18.30 -3.23
C GLN A 62 3.93 18.13 -2.81
N ASN A 63 4.27 18.48 -1.56
CA ASN A 63 5.62 18.39 -1.01
C ASN A 63 5.84 17.15 -0.12
N LEU A 64 4.87 16.23 -0.02
CA LEU A 64 5.02 15.00 0.74
C LEU A 64 6.13 14.13 0.14
N SER A 65 6.93 13.55 1.03
CA SER A 65 7.82 12.45 0.65
C SER A 65 7.00 11.29 0.06
N VAL A 66 7.63 10.43 -0.74
CA VAL A 66 6.93 9.26 -1.32
C VAL A 66 6.33 8.38 -0.21
N VAL A 67 7.04 8.23 0.90
CA VAL A 67 6.59 7.42 2.04
C VAL A 67 5.35 8.03 2.69
N CYS A 68 5.39 9.31 3.01
CA CYS A 68 4.27 10.00 3.66
C CYS A 68 3.07 10.13 2.73
N TYR A 69 3.30 10.33 1.44
CA TYR A 69 2.23 10.31 0.45
C TYR A 69 1.53 8.95 0.39
N VAL A 70 2.28 7.86 0.32
CA VAL A 70 1.73 6.49 0.35
C VAL A 70 0.96 6.25 1.64
N LYS A 71 1.54 6.58 2.80
CA LYS A 71 0.91 6.41 4.12
C LYS A 71 -0.43 7.15 4.21
N ALA A 72 -0.48 8.39 3.75
CA ALA A 72 -1.67 9.23 3.79
C ALA A 72 -2.73 8.84 2.74
N ALA A 73 -2.33 8.39 1.55
CA ALA A 73 -3.27 8.11 0.46
C ALA A 73 -3.96 6.73 0.55
N PHE A 74 -3.32 5.73 1.15
CA PHE A 74 -3.86 4.36 1.23
C PHE A 74 -5.25 4.26 1.90
N PRO A 75 -5.54 4.95 3.02
CA PRO A 75 -6.89 5.00 3.58
C PRO A 75 -7.93 5.51 2.58
N HIS A 76 -7.62 6.56 1.82
CA HIS A 76 -8.53 7.14 0.83
C HIS A 76 -8.73 6.23 -0.38
N ILE A 77 -7.73 5.43 -0.77
CA ILE A 77 -7.93 4.41 -1.81
C ILE A 77 -8.95 3.37 -1.35
N LEU A 78 -8.86 2.90 -0.10
CA LEU A 78 -9.82 1.94 0.44
C LEU A 78 -11.23 2.54 0.50
N GLU A 79 -11.35 3.78 0.96
CA GLU A 79 -12.60 4.52 0.98
C GLU A 79 -13.20 4.67 -0.43
N LEU A 80 -12.39 5.07 -1.40
CA LEU A 80 -12.76 5.22 -2.81
C LEU A 80 -13.30 3.90 -3.39
N LEU A 81 -12.60 2.78 -3.14
CA LEU A 81 -13.03 1.45 -3.58
C LEU A 81 -14.33 0.99 -2.88
N ASN A 82 -14.56 1.42 -1.64
CA ASN A 82 -15.76 1.07 -0.87
C ASN A 82 -16.99 1.88 -1.27
N THR A 83 -16.81 3.15 -1.62
CA THR A 83 -17.91 4.09 -1.80
C THR A 83 -18.25 4.32 -3.27
N GLN A 84 -17.24 4.50 -4.14
CA GLN A 84 -17.44 4.91 -5.53
C GLN A 84 -17.43 3.73 -6.52
N PHE A 85 -16.76 2.62 -6.17
CA PHE A 85 -16.55 1.48 -7.08
C PHE A 85 -17.30 0.23 -6.67
N SER A 86 -18.63 0.35 -6.52
CA SER A 86 -19.53 -0.76 -6.20
C SER A 86 -20.10 -1.40 -7.45
N TYR A 87 -19.99 -2.73 -7.54
CA TYR A 87 -20.39 -3.52 -8.72
C TYR A 87 -21.27 -4.70 -8.31
N ALA A 88 -22.03 -5.24 -9.27
CA ALA A 88 -22.84 -6.45 -9.07
C ALA A 88 -21.94 -7.64 -8.69
N LYS A 89 -22.36 -8.45 -7.71
CA LYS A 89 -21.52 -9.48 -7.05
C LYS A 89 -20.98 -10.56 -7.99
N ASP A 90 -21.69 -10.82 -9.09
CA ASP A 90 -21.35 -11.78 -10.14
C ASP A 90 -20.43 -11.20 -11.21
N SER A 91 -20.18 -9.89 -11.21
CA SER A 91 -19.34 -9.23 -12.20
C SER A 91 -17.83 -9.39 -11.93
N ASP A 92 -17.04 -9.40 -12.99
CA ASP A 92 -15.59 -9.36 -12.89
C ASP A 92 -15.07 -8.10 -12.18
N ASN A 93 -15.70 -6.94 -12.40
CA ASN A 93 -15.33 -5.70 -11.71
C ASN A 93 -15.52 -5.81 -10.19
N TYR A 94 -16.56 -6.51 -9.72
CA TYR A 94 -16.71 -6.80 -8.29
C TYR A 94 -15.53 -7.61 -7.75
N ARG A 95 -15.10 -8.66 -8.48
CA ARG A 95 -13.95 -9.48 -8.11
C ARG A 95 -12.65 -8.66 -8.09
N TYR A 96 -12.44 -7.80 -9.09
CA TYR A 96 -11.25 -6.93 -9.18
C TYR A 96 -11.22 -5.92 -8.02
N THR A 97 -12.33 -5.22 -7.76
CA THR A 97 -12.43 -4.30 -6.63
C THR A 97 -12.21 -5.01 -5.30
N ASN A 98 -12.79 -6.20 -5.10
CA ASN A 98 -12.63 -6.93 -3.85
C ASN A 98 -11.19 -7.46 -3.65
N SER A 99 -10.51 -7.86 -4.74
CA SER A 99 -9.09 -8.20 -4.72
C SER A 99 -8.24 -7.02 -4.22
N LEU A 100 -8.50 -5.80 -4.70
CA LEU A 100 -7.79 -4.59 -4.27
C LEU A 100 -8.11 -4.19 -2.83
N LYS A 101 -9.36 -4.33 -2.38
CA LYS A 101 -9.73 -4.12 -0.97
C LYS A 101 -8.98 -5.08 -0.06
N ASN A 102 -8.96 -6.37 -0.41
CA ASN A 102 -8.24 -7.40 0.33
C ASN A 102 -6.73 -7.14 0.37
N LEU A 103 -6.13 -6.65 -0.73
CA LEU A 103 -4.75 -6.19 -0.74
C LEU A 103 -4.51 -5.13 0.35
N ILE A 104 -5.35 -4.08 0.40
CA ILE A 104 -5.17 -3.00 1.38
C ILE A 104 -5.38 -3.51 2.81
N TYR A 105 -6.39 -4.35 3.05
CA TYR A 105 -6.58 -5.00 4.35
C TYR A 105 -5.38 -5.84 4.77
N ASN A 106 -4.78 -6.58 3.84
CA ASN A 106 -3.58 -7.39 4.11
C ASN A 106 -2.36 -6.52 4.41
N ILE A 107 -2.19 -5.39 3.73
CA ILE A 107 -1.11 -4.44 4.01
C ILE A 107 -1.18 -3.94 5.46
N TYR A 108 -2.37 -3.59 5.94
CA TYR A 108 -2.55 -3.16 7.33
C TYR A 108 -2.46 -4.31 8.33
N SER A 109 -3.04 -5.48 8.03
CA SER A 109 -3.01 -6.63 8.95
C SER A 109 -1.60 -7.18 9.15
N GLN A 110 -0.75 -7.11 8.11
CA GLN A 110 0.67 -7.46 8.16
C GLN A 110 1.55 -6.32 8.66
N ARG A 111 0.98 -5.18 9.07
CA ARG A 111 1.67 -3.98 9.55
C ARG A 111 2.74 -3.46 8.58
N CYS A 112 2.47 -3.55 7.29
CA CYS A 112 3.38 -3.06 6.25
C CYS A 112 3.37 -1.55 6.10
N ILE A 113 2.24 -0.91 6.43
CA ILE A 113 2.09 0.54 6.59
C ILE A 113 1.54 0.76 8.00
N PRO A 114 2.22 1.52 8.87
CA PRO A 114 1.66 1.88 10.17
C PRO A 114 0.47 2.85 9.97
N PRO A 115 -0.52 2.85 10.88
CA PRO A 115 -1.57 3.86 10.85
C PRO A 115 -0.98 5.27 11.00
N ILE A 116 -1.72 6.27 10.53
CA ILE A 116 -1.38 7.68 10.79
C ILE A 116 -1.51 7.91 12.30
N ASN A 117 -0.46 8.46 12.91
CA ASN A 117 -0.47 8.83 14.32
C ASN A 117 -0.85 10.30 14.45
N GLU A 118 -2.13 10.58 14.67
CA GLU A 118 -2.67 11.94 14.78
C GLU A 118 -2.14 12.76 15.97
N GLU A 119 -1.43 12.13 16.92
CA GLU A 119 -0.84 12.82 18.08
C GLU A 119 0.52 13.46 17.78
N ILE A 120 1.26 12.93 16.80
CA ILE A 120 2.64 13.35 16.48
C ILE A 120 2.82 13.74 15.01
N GLU A 121 2.04 13.14 14.11
CA GLU A 121 2.11 13.43 12.68
C GLU A 121 1.15 14.56 12.35
N ASP A 122 1.64 15.54 11.59
CA ASP A 122 0.81 16.59 11.03
C ASP A 122 -0.37 15.95 10.30
N SER A 123 -1.59 16.24 10.76
CA SER A 123 -2.79 15.64 10.18
C SER A 123 -2.74 15.85 8.66
N PRO A 124 -2.80 14.78 7.85
CA PRO A 124 -2.67 14.89 6.40
C PRO A 124 -3.81 15.73 5.79
N THR A 125 -4.79 16.14 6.59
CA THR A 125 -5.80 17.17 6.31
C THR A 125 -5.27 18.37 5.51
N LYS A 126 -4.04 18.84 5.76
CA LYS A 126 -3.44 19.94 4.95
C LYS A 126 -3.27 19.58 3.47
N PHE A 127 -3.11 18.30 3.16
CA PHE A 127 -2.96 17.73 1.81
C PHE A 127 -4.22 17.06 1.27
N ILE A 128 -5.26 16.90 2.09
CA ILE A 128 -6.52 16.34 1.66
C ILE A 128 -7.25 17.34 0.75
N ARG A 129 -7.73 16.87 -0.40
CA ARG A 129 -8.54 17.66 -1.33
C ARG A 129 -9.78 16.87 -1.74
N ILE A 130 -10.86 17.59 -2.01
CA ILE A 130 -12.05 17.05 -2.65
C ILE A 130 -11.83 17.14 -4.16
N HIS A 131 -11.93 16.01 -4.84
CA HIS A 131 -11.85 15.88 -6.28
C HIS A 131 -13.23 15.68 -6.88
N MET A 132 -13.45 16.26 -8.05
CA MET A 132 -14.59 15.99 -8.90
C MET A 132 -14.08 15.62 -10.29
N THR A 133 -13.85 14.33 -10.53
CA THR A 133 -13.23 13.83 -11.76
C THR A 133 -13.97 12.63 -12.32
N LEU A 134 -13.66 12.24 -13.57
CA LEU A 134 -14.11 10.95 -14.10
C LEU A 134 -13.60 9.80 -13.21
N PRO A 135 -14.38 8.70 -13.06
CA PRO A 135 -13.98 7.53 -12.27
C PRO A 135 -12.62 6.96 -12.69
N ARG A 136 -12.34 7.00 -13.99
CA ARG A 136 -11.05 6.56 -14.55
C ARG A 136 -9.87 7.28 -13.92
N ALA A 137 -9.94 8.61 -13.76
CA ALA A 137 -8.85 9.40 -13.20
C ALA A 137 -8.62 9.09 -11.71
N ALA A 138 -9.69 8.78 -10.97
CA ALA A 138 -9.60 8.36 -9.57
C ALA A 138 -8.87 7.01 -9.42
N LEU A 139 -9.15 6.05 -10.31
CA LEU A 139 -8.46 4.77 -10.36
C LEU A 139 -7.01 4.90 -10.81
N GLU A 140 -6.70 5.81 -11.74
CA GLU A 140 -5.32 6.10 -12.17
C GLU A 140 -4.49 6.69 -11.01
N LYS A 141 -5.07 7.59 -10.19
CA LYS A 141 -4.44 8.06 -8.93
C LYS A 141 -4.17 6.91 -7.96
N ALA A 142 -5.14 6.01 -7.76
CA ALA A 142 -4.94 4.83 -6.92
C ALA A 142 -3.83 3.91 -7.46
N GLU A 143 -3.73 3.73 -8.79
CA GLU A 143 -2.66 2.95 -9.43
C GLU A 143 -1.29 3.54 -9.15
N GLU A 144 -1.17 4.86 -9.29
CA GLU A 144 0.09 5.57 -9.05
C GLU A 144 0.60 5.31 -7.62
N VAL A 145 -0.26 5.47 -6.61
CA VAL A 145 0.09 5.26 -5.19
C VAL A 145 0.43 3.80 -4.90
N ILE A 146 -0.34 2.84 -5.42
CA ILE A 146 -0.06 1.40 -5.22
C ILE A 146 1.29 1.03 -5.86
N ARG A 147 1.64 1.61 -7.00
CA ARG A 147 2.95 1.42 -7.64
C ARG A 147 4.08 2.04 -6.83
N MET A 148 3.89 3.23 -6.27
CA MET A 148 4.86 3.85 -5.37
C MET A 148 5.13 2.95 -4.16
N TYR A 149 4.07 2.45 -3.51
CA TYR A 149 4.20 1.49 -2.41
C TYR A 149 4.97 0.23 -2.84
N MET A 150 4.62 -0.38 -3.97
CA MET A 150 5.35 -1.54 -4.50
C MET A 150 6.84 -1.21 -4.71
N GLY A 151 7.16 -0.01 -5.22
CA GLY A 151 8.53 0.47 -5.35
C GLY A 151 9.27 0.53 -4.01
N LEU A 152 8.66 1.15 -3.00
CA LEU A 152 9.21 1.21 -1.63
C LEU A 152 9.50 -0.17 -1.06
N MET A 153 8.60 -1.13 -1.27
CA MET A 153 8.71 -2.48 -0.70
C MET A 153 9.73 -3.37 -1.42
N THR A 154 9.96 -3.13 -2.72
CA THR A 154 10.78 -4.04 -3.55
C THR A 154 12.20 -3.52 -3.78
N GLN A 155 12.41 -2.20 -3.78
CA GLN A 155 13.71 -1.58 -4.09
C GLN A 155 14.55 -1.28 -2.85
N SER A 156 13.97 -1.31 -1.66
CA SER A 156 14.68 -1.03 -0.41
C SER A 156 15.25 -2.31 0.21
N ASP A 157 16.56 -2.35 0.36
CA ASP A 157 17.25 -3.37 1.18
C ASP A 157 17.22 -3.05 2.69
N LYS A 158 16.69 -1.87 3.05
CA LYS A 158 16.48 -1.38 4.42
C LYS A 158 14.99 -1.31 4.75
N PRO A 159 14.60 -1.26 6.04
CA PRO A 159 13.22 -1.01 6.41
C PRO A 159 12.83 0.40 5.93
N VAL A 160 11.56 0.57 5.55
CA VAL A 160 11.05 1.89 5.17
C VAL A 160 10.82 2.70 6.44
N ASP A 161 11.36 3.92 6.48
CA ASP A 161 11.12 4.88 7.54
C ASP A 161 9.77 5.58 7.30
N TRP A 162 8.79 5.23 8.13
CA TRP A 162 7.41 5.73 8.04
C TRP A 162 7.14 6.95 8.92
N ASN A 163 8.19 7.64 9.42
CA ASN A 163 8.03 8.87 10.16
C ASN A 163 7.59 10.02 9.23
N CYS A 164 6.47 10.66 9.57
CA CYS A 164 5.87 11.78 8.85
C CYS A 164 5.54 12.97 9.77
N GLU A 165 6.37 13.20 10.80
CA GLU A 165 6.27 14.32 11.74
C GLU A 165 6.53 15.71 11.13
N GLU A 166 6.99 15.82 9.86
CA GLU A 166 7.26 17.08 9.13
C GLU A 166 6.29 17.36 7.97
#